data_AF-A0A554JSP4-F1
#
_entry.id   AF-A0A554JSP4-F1
#
_cell.length_a   1.000
_cell.length_b   1.000
_cell.length_c   1.000
_cell.angle_alpha   90.00
_cell.angle_beta   90.00
_cell.angle_gamma   90.00
#
_symmetry.space_group_name_H-M   'P 1'
#
loop_
_entity.id
_entity.type
_entity.pdbx_description
1 polymer ?
#
loop_
_entity_poly.entity_id
_entity_poly.type
_entity_poly.pdbx_seq_one_letter_code
_entity_poly.pdbx_strand_id
1 'polypeptide(L)'
;MKDDPNFGVLGDEDSYQLYFNLLFCVFHLLGSSYPEAIKESYEAKIVPKYLRRLLHTVKALRVKYAYGASHDRSLWIDLTDSGFPNAEEINGMLQDFMGKKDRLRILPVKSILKRNLEDAMLVNHEAPRDLLWQLSQRAYLEMLDEKNMFLPFIPGEVVLGSEDEKRRSYIFSWACYDYRSNRPYIHLITFEQDISKQPLEEYGPSYEEFLQVVRAEGSRAPTMLVLAAQIDEAIDSIHPKMLKRICIGPLYANVLFEGG
;
A
#
# COMPACT_ATOMS: atom_id res chain seq x y z
N MET A 1 -11.36 11.65 21.81
CA MET A 1 -10.96 12.10 20.46
C MET A 1 -12.20 12.18 19.61
N LYS A 2 -12.88 13.32 19.66
CA LYS A 2 -13.93 13.71 18.73
C LYS A 2 -13.32 14.87 17.93
N ASP A 3 -13.59 14.86 16.63
CA ASP A 3 -13.35 15.93 15.67
C ASP A 3 -11.90 16.12 15.19
N ASP A 4 -11.45 15.21 14.33
CA ASP A 4 -10.44 15.50 13.30
C ASP A 4 -11.18 15.53 11.95
N PRO A 5 -11.29 16.67 11.25
CA PRO A 5 -12.33 16.93 10.25
C PRO A 5 -12.13 16.28 8.86
N ASN A 6 -11.17 15.37 8.69
CA ASN A 6 -10.78 14.87 7.36
C ASN A 6 -11.08 13.38 7.10
N PHE A 7 -11.96 12.74 7.88
CA PHE A 7 -12.29 11.33 7.69
C PHE A 7 -13.80 11.11 7.51
N GLY A 8 -14.16 10.50 6.39
CA GLY A 8 -15.49 10.00 6.12
C GLY A 8 -15.61 8.52 6.50
N VAL A 9 -16.84 8.12 6.81
CA VAL A 9 -17.27 6.73 6.99
C VAL A 9 -18.40 6.47 6.01
N LEU A 10 -18.40 5.32 5.33
CA LEU A 10 -19.52 4.92 4.48
C LEU A 10 -20.67 4.39 5.36
N GLY A 11 -21.89 4.86 5.09
CA GLY A 11 -23.05 4.66 5.97
C GLY A 11 -23.65 3.26 5.96
N ASP A 12 -23.55 2.51 4.86
CA ASP A 12 -24.15 1.18 4.70
C ASP A 12 -23.29 0.21 3.88
N GLU A 13 -23.68 -1.07 3.88
CA GLU A 13 -22.97 -2.15 3.19
C GLU A 13 -22.92 -1.94 1.66
N ASP A 14 -23.97 -1.39 1.06
CA ASP A 14 -24.04 -1.14 -0.39
C ASP A 14 -23.03 -0.06 -0.82
N SER A 15 -22.90 0.99 -0.02
CA SER A 15 -21.91 2.06 -0.19
C SER A 15 -20.49 1.50 -0.09
N TYR A 16 -20.24 0.60 0.86
CA TYR A 16 -18.98 -0.13 0.98
C TYR A 16 -18.66 -0.96 -0.27
N GLN A 17 -19.63 -1.72 -0.78
CA GLN A 17 -19.46 -2.51 -1.98
C GLN A 17 -19.16 -1.63 -3.19
N LEU A 18 -19.89 -0.53 -3.36
CA LEU A 18 -19.72 0.38 -4.49
C LEU A 18 -18.36 1.08 -4.46
N TYR A 19 -17.90 1.51 -3.27
CA TYR A 19 -16.58 2.08 -3.07
C TYR A 19 -15.45 1.11 -3.43
N PHE A 20 -15.49 -0.12 -2.92
CA PHE A 20 -14.46 -1.11 -3.24
C PHE A 20 -14.49 -1.51 -4.72
N ASN A 21 -15.67 -1.60 -5.33
CA ASN A 21 -15.80 -1.85 -6.76
C ASN A 21 -15.19 -0.71 -7.60
N LEU A 22 -15.42 0.54 -7.22
CA LEU A 22 -14.77 1.70 -7.85
C LEU A 22 -13.25 1.58 -7.79
N LEU A 23 -12.67 1.34 -6.61
CA LEU A 23 -11.23 1.21 -6.44
C LEU A 23 -10.66 0.06 -7.29
N PHE A 24 -11.35 -1.08 -7.36
CA PHE A 24 -10.95 -2.20 -8.20
C PHE A 24 -10.95 -1.84 -9.68
N CYS A 25 -12.00 -1.18 -10.17
CA CYS A 25 -12.07 -0.71 -11.54
C CYS A 25 -10.93 0.27 -11.86
N VAL A 26 -10.72 1.27 -10.99
CA VAL A 26 -9.69 2.30 -11.18
C VAL A 26 -8.29 1.68 -11.25
N PHE A 27 -7.91 0.85 -10.28
CA PHE A 27 -6.57 0.26 -10.28
C PHE A 27 -6.36 -0.76 -11.40
N HIS A 28 -7.42 -1.48 -11.80
CA HIS A 28 -7.35 -2.36 -12.95
C HIS A 28 -7.12 -1.58 -14.25
N LEU A 29 -7.89 -0.50 -14.46
CA LEU A 29 -7.76 0.37 -15.63
C LEU A 29 -6.40 1.09 -15.66
N LEU A 30 -5.92 1.62 -14.53
CA LEU A 30 -4.60 2.22 -14.45
C LEU A 30 -3.50 1.19 -14.74
N GLY A 31 -3.64 -0.03 -14.22
CA GLY A 31 -2.67 -1.10 -14.42
C GLY A 31 -2.54 -1.56 -15.87
N SER A 32 -3.59 -1.44 -16.68
CA SER A 32 -3.57 -1.79 -18.11
C SER A 32 -3.26 -0.60 -19.02
N SER A 33 -3.81 0.58 -18.73
CA SER A 33 -3.66 1.77 -19.60
C SER A 33 -2.33 2.50 -19.42
N TYR A 34 -1.80 2.57 -18.19
CA TYR A 34 -0.59 3.35 -17.91
C TYR A 34 0.64 2.78 -18.64
N PRO A 35 0.96 1.47 -18.56
CA PRO A 35 2.12 0.92 -19.27
C PRO A 35 2.03 1.10 -20.79
N GLU A 36 0.81 1.06 -21.33
CA GLU A 36 0.56 1.25 -22.77
C GLU A 36 0.81 2.71 -23.20
N ALA A 37 0.62 3.69 -22.32
CA ALA A 37 0.83 5.11 -22.62
C ALA A 37 2.31 5.53 -22.58
N ILE A 38 3.14 4.87 -21.77
CA ILE A 38 4.55 5.22 -21.53
C ILE A 38 5.49 4.08 -21.94
N LYS A 39 5.24 3.50 -23.12
CA LYS A 39 5.96 2.34 -23.67
C LYS A 39 7.48 2.50 -23.55
N GLU A 40 8.14 1.37 -23.31
CA GLU A 40 9.61 1.24 -23.25
C GLU A 40 10.32 1.93 -22.05
N SER A 41 9.59 2.66 -21.20
CA SER A 41 10.15 3.23 -19.99
C SER A 41 10.31 2.20 -18.85
N TYR A 42 11.22 2.47 -17.90
CA TYR A 42 11.33 1.69 -16.67
C TYR A 42 10.04 1.76 -15.83
N GLU A 43 9.34 2.90 -15.87
CA GLU A 43 8.06 3.13 -15.20
C GLU A 43 6.97 2.15 -15.63
N ALA A 44 6.89 1.84 -16.92
CA ALA A 44 5.94 0.87 -17.47
C ALA A 44 6.12 -0.52 -16.86
N LYS A 45 7.32 -0.85 -16.37
CA LYS A 45 7.64 -2.12 -15.70
C LYS A 45 7.31 -2.10 -14.20
N ILE A 46 7.57 -0.99 -13.51
CA ILE A 46 7.45 -0.93 -12.05
C ILE A 46 6.06 -0.50 -11.55
N VAL A 47 5.38 0.42 -12.23
CA VAL A 47 4.09 0.97 -11.76
C VAL A 47 3.03 -0.12 -11.64
N PRO A 48 2.88 -1.07 -12.59
CA PRO A 48 1.97 -2.20 -12.43
C PRO A 48 2.28 -3.08 -11.21
N LYS A 49 3.56 -3.23 -10.81
CA LYS A 49 3.91 -3.98 -9.60
C LYS A 49 3.30 -3.30 -8.36
N TYR A 50 3.44 -1.98 -8.24
CA TYR A 50 2.87 -1.21 -7.12
C TYR A 50 1.33 -1.13 -7.15
N LEU A 51 0.73 -0.96 -8.33
CA LEU A 51 -0.73 -0.96 -8.47
C LEU A 51 -1.36 -2.31 -8.09
N ARG A 52 -0.71 -3.43 -8.42
CA ARG A 52 -1.14 -4.77 -7.95
C ARG A 52 -1.10 -4.87 -6.43
N ARG A 53 -0.08 -4.29 -5.78
CA ARG A 53 0.01 -4.26 -4.32
C ARG A 53 -1.10 -3.43 -3.70
N LEU A 54 -1.41 -2.28 -4.29
CA LEU A 54 -2.50 -1.40 -3.85
C LEU A 54 -3.86 -2.10 -3.99
N LEU A 55 -4.07 -2.78 -5.12
CA LEU A 55 -5.27 -3.59 -5.36
C LEU A 55 -5.41 -4.72 -4.32
N HIS A 56 -4.31 -5.41 -3.99
CA HIS A 56 -4.30 -6.45 -2.96
C HIS A 56 -4.64 -5.89 -1.57
N THR A 57 -4.05 -4.75 -1.20
CA THR A 57 -4.37 -4.03 0.04
C THR A 57 -5.85 -3.68 0.14
N VAL A 58 -6.42 -3.13 -0.93
CA VAL A 58 -7.85 -2.77 -0.97
C VAL A 58 -8.75 -4.01 -0.90
N LYS A 59 -8.37 -5.13 -1.52
CA LYS A 59 -9.07 -6.41 -1.33
C LYS A 59 -9.03 -6.87 0.12
N ALA A 60 -7.89 -6.75 0.78
CA ALA A 60 -7.75 -7.14 2.18
C ALA A 60 -8.59 -6.23 3.11
N LEU A 61 -8.61 -4.92 2.87
CA LEU A 61 -9.49 -3.98 3.59
C LEU A 61 -10.96 -4.34 3.41
N ARG A 62 -11.40 -4.68 2.18
CA ARG A 62 -12.77 -5.14 1.94
C ARG A 62 -13.13 -6.35 2.80
N VAL A 63 -12.22 -7.34 2.89
CA VAL A 63 -12.44 -8.54 3.71
C VAL A 63 -12.43 -8.20 5.21
N LYS A 64 -11.54 -7.31 5.66
CA LYS A 64 -11.47 -6.83 7.05
C LYS A 64 -12.80 -6.24 7.52
N TYR A 65 -13.46 -5.45 6.67
CA TYR A 65 -14.67 -4.71 7.02
C TYR A 65 -15.99 -5.38 6.61
N ALA A 66 -15.97 -6.54 5.93
CA ALA A 66 -17.17 -7.18 5.37
C ALA A 66 -18.24 -7.58 6.41
N TYR A 67 -17.85 -7.93 7.63
CA TYR A 67 -18.78 -8.41 8.67
C TYR A 67 -18.45 -7.83 10.05
N GLY A 68 -17.88 -6.62 10.10
CA GLY A 68 -17.59 -5.94 11.36
C GLY A 68 -18.79 -5.93 12.30
N ALA A 69 -18.55 -6.08 13.60
CA ALA A 69 -19.60 -5.89 14.60
C ALA A 69 -20.12 -4.45 14.53
N SER A 70 -21.35 -4.19 14.98
CA SER A 70 -21.89 -2.81 15.05
C SER A 70 -21.06 -1.86 15.93
N HIS A 71 -20.17 -2.39 16.76
CA HIS A 71 -19.24 -1.65 17.60
C HIS A 71 -17.82 -1.56 17.01
N ASP A 72 -17.54 -2.28 15.91
CA ASP A 72 -16.27 -2.16 15.21
C ASP A 72 -16.22 -0.81 14.50
N ARG A 73 -15.04 -0.18 14.52
CA ARG A 73 -14.79 1.03 13.77
C ARG A 73 -14.95 0.74 12.28
N SER A 74 -15.72 1.57 11.59
CA SER A 74 -15.83 1.56 10.12
C SER A 74 -14.52 2.02 9.45
N LEU A 75 -14.27 1.56 8.22
CA LEU A 75 -13.15 2.03 7.39
C LEU A 75 -13.15 3.56 7.31
N TRP A 76 -12.00 4.18 7.59
CA TRP A 76 -11.81 5.60 7.33
C TRP A 76 -11.37 5.81 5.89
N ILE A 77 -12.07 6.72 5.22
CA ILE A 77 -11.80 7.17 3.86
C ILE A 77 -11.56 8.67 3.93
N ASP A 78 -10.56 9.16 3.21
CA ASP A 78 -10.39 10.60 3.02
C ASP A 78 -11.26 11.04 1.84
N LEU A 79 -12.50 11.44 2.12
CA LEU A 79 -13.45 11.90 1.10
C LEU A 79 -13.21 13.36 0.67
N THR A 80 -12.41 14.10 1.44
CA THR A 80 -12.21 15.54 1.23
C THR A 80 -11.11 15.80 0.20
N ASP A 81 -10.05 14.99 0.23
CA ASP A 81 -8.86 15.22 -0.59
C ASP A 81 -8.55 14.04 -1.53
N SER A 82 -8.47 12.79 -1.02
CA SER A 82 -7.87 11.69 -1.79
C SER A 82 -8.84 10.73 -2.47
N GLY A 83 -9.97 10.43 -1.84
CA GLY A 83 -10.89 9.35 -2.22
C GLY A 83 -10.35 7.94 -1.93
N PHE A 84 -9.27 7.79 -1.16
CA PHE A 84 -8.64 6.52 -0.80
C PHE A 84 -8.80 6.20 0.70
N PRO A 85 -8.51 4.95 1.14
CA PRO A 85 -8.45 4.63 2.56
C PRO A 85 -7.49 5.56 3.30
N ASN A 86 -7.82 5.91 4.54
CA ASN A 86 -6.94 6.76 5.32
C ASN A 86 -5.58 6.06 5.59
N ALA A 87 -4.50 6.83 5.72
CA ALA A 87 -3.17 6.27 6.01
C ALA A 87 -3.12 5.44 7.32
N GLU A 88 -3.98 5.73 8.31
CA GLU A 88 -4.14 4.91 9.52
C GLU A 88 -4.65 3.49 9.22
N GLU A 89 -5.43 3.30 8.15
CA GLU A 89 -5.84 1.95 7.72
C GLU A 89 -4.63 1.14 7.26
N ILE A 90 -3.73 1.78 6.52
CA ILE A 90 -2.51 1.17 6.00
C ILE A 90 -1.54 0.84 7.13
N ASN A 91 -1.39 1.76 8.10
CA ASN A 91 -0.59 1.53 9.30
C ASN A 91 -1.20 0.43 10.19
N GLY A 92 -2.52 0.41 10.35
CA GLY A 92 -3.24 -0.65 11.07
C GLY A 92 -3.05 -2.02 10.43
N MET A 93 -3.03 -2.11 9.09
CA MET A 93 -2.71 -3.35 8.37
C MET A 93 -1.27 -3.82 8.62
N LEU A 94 -0.31 -2.91 8.71
CA LEU A 94 1.07 -3.25 9.08
C LEU A 94 1.13 -3.86 10.48
N GLN A 95 0.44 -3.25 11.45
CA GLN A 95 0.35 -3.78 12.82
C GLN A 95 -0.34 -5.16 12.85
N ASP A 96 -1.44 -5.32 12.12
CA ASP A 96 -2.15 -6.59 11.97
C ASP A 96 -1.23 -7.67 11.38
N PHE A 97 -0.39 -7.32 10.39
CA PHE A 97 0.58 -8.23 9.78
C PHE A 97 1.64 -8.69 10.79
N MET A 98 2.17 -7.78 11.60
CA MET A 98 3.16 -8.11 12.65
C MET A 98 2.57 -9.09 13.68
N GLY A 99 1.30 -8.91 14.06
CA GLY A 99 0.60 -9.78 15.01
C GLY A 99 -0.10 -11.00 14.40
N LYS A 100 -0.05 -11.19 13.07
CA LYS A 100 -0.93 -12.16 12.39
C LYS A 100 -0.75 -13.60 12.86
N LYS A 101 0.49 -14.01 13.17
CA LYS A 101 0.80 -15.39 13.56
C LYS A 101 0.10 -15.78 14.85
N ASP A 102 0.11 -14.90 15.85
CA ASP A 102 -0.51 -15.17 17.14
C ASP A 102 -2.04 -15.11 17.03
N ARG A 103 -2.58 -14.17 16.26
CA ARG A 103 -4.03 -14.10 15.99
C ARG A 103 -4.54 -15.35 15.27
N LEU A 104 -3.82 -15.84 14.27
CA LEU A 104 -4.19 -17.06 13.51
C LEU A 104 -4.13 -18.35 14.34
N ARG A 105 -3.34 -18.38 15.43
CA ARG A 105 -3.30 -19.52 16.37
C ARG A 105 -4.56 -19.61 17.23
N ILE A 106 -5.15 -18.48 17.57
CA ILE A 106 -6.33 -18.39 18.44
C ILE A 106 -7.62 -18.55 17.63
N LEU A 107 -7.62 -18.10 16.38
CA LEU A 107 -8.78 -18.25 15.48
C LEU A 107 -8.97 -19.71 15.04
N PRO A 108 -10.21 -20.23 15.05
CA PRO A 108 -10.48 -21.56 14.50
C PRO A 108 -10.04 -21.67 13.04
N VAL A 109 -9.66 -22.87 12.60
CA VAL A 109 -9.28 -23.10 11.21
C VAL A 109 -10.47 -22.98 10.27
N LYS A 110 -10.22 -22.57 9.03
CA LYS A 110 -11.23 -22.29 8.00
C LYS A 110 -12.26 -23.42 7.82
N SER A 111 -11.83 -24.68 7.89
CA SER A 111 -12.71 -25.84 7.75
C SER A 111 -13.72 -25.96 8.89
N ILE A 112 -13.31 -25.66 10.13
CA ILE A 112 -14.18 -25.68 11.30
C ILE A 112 -15.19 -24.53 11.23
N LEU A 113 -14.72 -23.31 10.88
CA LEU A 113 -15.60 -22.15 10.73
C LEU A 113 -16.68 -22.39 9.66
N LYS A 114 -16.31 -22.97 8.52
CA LYS A 114 -17.25 -23.31 7.45
C LYS A 114 -18.28 -24.35 7.91
N ARG A 115 -17.84 -25.42 8.57
CA ARG A 115 -18.76 -26.44 9.08
C ARG A 115 -19.74 -25.86 10.09
N ASN A 116 -19.25 -25.10 11.07
CA ASN A 116 -20.11 -24.47 12.08
C ASN A 116 -21.13 -23.51 11.45
N LEU A 117 -20.73 -22.81 10.38
CA LEU A 117 -21.61 -21.92 9.63
C LEU A 117 -22.71 -22.72 8.89
N GLU A 118 -22.33 -23.80 8.21
CA GLU A 118 -23.25 -24.71 7.52
C GLU A 118 -24.26 -25.31 8.50
N ASP A 119 -23.79 -25.86 9.62
CA ASP A 119 -24.64 -26.46 10.66
C ASP A 119 -25.62 -25.42 11.24
N ALA A 120 -25.15 -24.20 11.51
CA ALA A 120 -26.00 -23.14 12.04
C ALA A 120 -27.03 -22.65 11.03
N MET A 121 -26.68 -22.56 9.74
CA MET A 121 -27.64 -22.21 8.67
C MET A 121 -28.71 -23.29 8.49
N LEU A 122 -28.36 -24.57 8.65
CA LEU A 122 -29.32 -25.68 8.58
C LEU A 122 -30.34 -25.63 9.73
N VAL A 123 -29.92 -25.21 10.92
CA VAL A 123 -30.78 -25.14 12.12
C VAL A 123 -31.58 -23.83 12.17
N ASN A 124 -30.92 -22.70 11.92
CA ASN A 124 -31.50 -21.37 12.16
C ASN A 124 -31.99 -20.67 10.89
N HIS A 125 -31.75 -21.24 9.70
CA HIS A 125 -32.03 -20.64 8.39
C HIS A 125 -31.35 -19.28 8.15
N GLU A 126 -30.33 -18.94 8.94
CA GLU A 126 -29.57 -17.70 8.84
C GLU A 126 -28.09 -17.95 9.15
N ALA A 127 -27.22 -17.15 8.54
CA ALA A 127 -25.79 -17.13 8.81
C ALA A 127 -25.48 -16.39 10.12
N PRO A 128 -24.95 -17.04 11.18
CA PRO A 128 -24.60 -16.31 12.39
C PRO A 128 -23.51 -15.29 12.12
N ARG A 129 -23.78 -14.03 12.45
CA ARG A 129 -22.87 -12.90 12.19
C ARG A 129 -21.48 -13.11 12.82
N ASP A 130 -21.42 -13.70 14.01
CA ASP A 130 -20.16 -13.99 14.69
C ASP A 130 -19.28 -15.00 13.92
N LEU A 131 -19.89 -16.01 13.29
CA LEU A 131 -19.16 -16.98 12.47
C LEU A 131 -18.69 -16.35 11.15
N LEU A 132 -19.52 -15.50 10.53
CA LEU A 132 -19.14 -14.73 9.34
C LEU A 132 -17.97 -13.78 9.65
N TRP A 133 -18.00 -13.10 10.79
CA TRP A 133 -16.92 -12.24 11.27
C TRP A 133 -15.63 -13.03 11.53
N GLN A 134 -15.69 -14.17 12.24
CA GLN A 134 -14.49 -15.00 12.45
C GLN A 134 -13.90 -15.50 11.14
N LEU A 135 -14.76 -15.89 10.19
CA LEU A 135 -14.33 -16.32 8.86
C LEU A 135 -13.64 -15.19 8.08
N SER A 136 -14.18 -13.96 8.15
CA SER A 136 -13.57 -12.80 7.50
C SER A 136 -12.27 -12.37 8.17
N GLN A 137 -12.20 -12.36 9.50
CA GLN A 137 -10.97 -12.05 10.24
C GLN A 137 -9.86 -13.04 9.89
N ARG A 138 -10.18 -14.34 9.83
CA ARG A 138 -9.21 -15.34 9.39
C ARG A 138 -8.77 -15.11 7.95
N ALA A 139 -9.72 -14.93 7.03
CA ALA A 139 -9.42 -14.71 5.61
C ALA A 139 -8.56 -13.45 5.41
N TYR A 140 -8.88 -12.36 6.11
CA TYR A 140 -8.10 -11.13 6.13
C TYR A 140 -6.66 -11.37 6.57
N LEU A 141 -6.45 -12.01 7.73
CA LEU A 141 -5.11 -12.30 8.24
C LEU A 141 -4.30 -13.23 7.31
N GLU A 142 -4.97 -14.17 6.65
CA GLU A 142 -4.37 -15.05 5.63
C GLU A 142 -3.97 -14.27 4.36
N MET A 143 -4.62 -13.15 4.05
CA MET A 143 -4.26 -12.26 2.93
C MET A 143 -3.07 -11.34 3.24
N LEU A 144 -2.74 -11.10 4.52
CA LEU A 144 -1.67 -10.18 4.90
C LEU A 144 -0.31 -10.77 4.54
N ASP A 145 0.35 -10.19 3.55
CA ASP A 145 1.66 -10.60 3.07
C ASP A 145 2.47 -9.36 2.65
N GLU A 146 3.66 -9.20 3.23
CA GLU A 146 4.50 -8.02 3.03
C GLU A 146 4.85 -7.77 1.56
N LYS A 147 5.06 -8.84 0.77
CA LYS A 147 5.40 -8.72 -0.65
C LYS A 147 4.23 -8.26 -1.50
N ASN A 148 3.01 -8.61 -1.10
CA ASN A 148 1.79 -8.30 -1.84
C ASN A 148 1.06 -7.04 -1.34
N MET A 149 1.29 -6.56 -0.13
CA MET A 149 0.60 -5.39 0.41
C MET A 149 1.26 -4.08 0.02
N PHE A 150 0.46 -3.05 -0.26
CA PHE A 150 0.93 -1.67 -0.27
C PHE A 150 1.04 -1.15 1.18
N LEU A 151 2.25 -1.16 1.73
CA LEU A 151 2.57 -0.71 3.10
C LEU A 151 3.00 0.77 3.11
N PRO A 152 3.14 1.41 4.30
CA PRO A 152 3.51 2.83 4.38
C PRO A 152 4.78 3.20 3.62
N PHE A 153 5.75 2.28 3.57
CA PHE A 153 6.93 2.38 2.72
C PHE A 153 7.25 1.02 2.09
N ILE A 154 7.59 1.04 0.81
CA ILE A 154 7.85 -0.13 0.00
C ILE A 154 9.12 0.08 -0.82
N PRO A 155 10.23 -0.58 -0.50
CA PRO A 155 11.38 -0.58 -1.38
C PRO A 155 11.07 -1.33 -2.68
N GLY A 156 11.57 -0.81 -3.79
CA GLY A 156 11.70 -1.53 -5.05
C GLY A 156 13.08 -2.17 -5.18
N GLU A 157 13.41 -2.56 -6.40
CA GLU A 157 14.70 -3.15 -6.76
C GLU A 157 15.68 -2.03 -7.14
N VAL A 158 16.95 -2.18 -6.73
CA VAL A 158 18.05 -1.37 -7.26
C VAL A 158 18.57 -2.03 -8.53
N VAL A 159 18.72 -1.24 -9.59
CA VAL A 159 19.15 -1.74 -10.91
C VAL A 159 20.40 -0.99 -11.33
N LEU A 160 21.49 -1.72 -11.53
CA LEU A 160 22.72 -1.17 -12.12
C LEU A 160 22.47 -0.84 -13.60
N GLY A 161 22.76 0.40 -13.99
CA GLY A 161 22.65 0.90 -15.36
C GLY A 161 23.97 0.79 -16.11
N SER A 162 24.89 1.70 -15.82
CA SER A 162 26.22 1.78 -16.43
C SER A 162 27.31 1.90 -15.37
N GLU A 163 28.52 1.48 -15.68
CA GLU A 163 29.69 1.61 -14.82
C GLU A 163 30.88 2.07 -15.65
N ASP A 164 31.59 3.09 -15.15
CA ASP A 164 32.86 3.57 -15.70
C ASP A 164 33.95 3.58 -14.61
N GLU A 165 35.14 4.08 -14.94
CA GLU A 165 36.29 4.09 -14.02
C GLU A 165 36.09 4.95 -12.75
N LYS A 166 35.03 5.79 -12.70
CA LYS A 166 34.76 6.73 -11.61
C LYS A 166 33.42 6.48 -10.93
N ARG A 167 32.38 6.07 -11.67
CA ARG A 167 30.99 6.06 -11.21
C ARG A 167 30.22 4.82 -11.65
N ARG A 168 29.27 4.39 -10.80
CA ARG A 168 28.19 3.45 -11.14
C ARG A 168 26.86 4.18 -11.18
N SER A 169 26.12 4.08 -12.27
CA SER A 169 24.77 4.61 -12.39
C SER A 169 23.76 3.56 -11.95
N TYR A 170 22.79 3.96 -11.12
CA TYR A 170 21.72 3.11 -10.65
C TYR A 170 20.35 3.74 -10.90
N ILE A 171 19.35 2.88 -11.02
CA ILE A 171 17.94 3.22 -10.92
C ILE A 171 17.39 2.54 -9.67
N PHE A 172 16.68 3.30 -8.84
CA PHE A 172 15.94 2.75 -7.71
C PHE A 172 14.51 3.28 -7.73
N SER A 173 13.58 2.46 -7.28
CA SER A 173 12.20 2.89 -7.09
C SER A 173 11.72 2.50 -5.71
N TRP A 174 10.78 3.27 -5.17
CA TRP A 174 10.06 2.93 -3.96
C TRP A 174 8.66 3.50 -4.04
N ALA A 175 7.78 3.01 -3.19
CA ALA A 175 6.47 3.59 -3.02
C ALA A 175 6.23 3.92 -1.54
N CYS A 176 5.39 4.93 -1.30
CA CYS A 176 4.94 5.25 0.05
C CYS A 176 3.46 5.59 0.05
N TYR A 177 2.83 5.41 1.20
CA TYR A 177 1.49 5.90 1.48
C TYR A 177 1.61 7.13 2.36
N ASP A 178 1.42 8.31 1.77
CA ASP A 178 1.65 9.56 2.48
C ASP A 178 0.53 9.84 3.48
N TYR A 179 0.92 10.16 4.71
CA TYR A 179 -0.01 10.42 5.81
C TYR A 179 -0.73 11.77 5.66
N ARG A 180 -0.09 12.76 5.04
CA ARG A 180 -0.65 14.11 4.93
C ARG A 180 -1.74 14.20 3.88
N SER A 181 -1.52 13.56 2.73
CA SER A 181 -2.44 13.58 1.59
C SER A 181 -3.29 12.32 1.46
N ASN A 182 -3.09 11.31 2.31
CA ASN A 182 -3.77 10.00 2.25
C ASN A 182 -3.72 9.37 0.85
N ARG A 183 -2.57 9.46 0.18
CA ARG A 183 -2.38 9.01 -1.21
C ARG A 183 -1.17 8.09 -1.35
N PRO A 184 -1.25 7.12 -2.26
CA PRO A 184 -0.08 6.37 -2.69
C PRO A 184 0.78 7.17 -3.68
N TYR A 185 2.08 7.18 -3.44
CA TYR A 185 3.09 7.75 -4.35
C TYR A 185 4.09 6.67 -4.75
N ILE A 186 4.54 6.73 -6.00
CA ILE A 186 5.65 5.93 -6.51
C ILE A 186 6.76 6.89 -6.91
N HIS A 187 7.97 6.62 -6.45
CA HIS A 187 9.14 7.41 -6.71
C HIS A 187 10.13 6.61 -7.55
N LEU A 188 10.83 7.29 -8.44
CA LEU A 188 11.95 6.78 -9.20
C LEU A 188 13.11 7.74 -9.08
N ILE A 189 14.28 7.22 -8.74
CA ILE A 189 15.51 7.98 -8.71
C ILE A 189 16.52 7.32 -9.64
N THR A 190 17.20 8.13 -10.45
CA THR A 190 18.47 7.74 -11.07
C THR A 190 19.58 8.51 -10.38
N PHE A 191 20.63 7.81 -9.98
CA PHE A 191 21.74 8.40 -9.23
C PHE A 191 23.05 7.74 -9.62
N GLU A 192 24.16 8.39 -9.29
CA GLU A 192 25.50 7.82 -9.43
C GLU A 192 26.09 7.52 -8.06
N GLN A 193 26.88 6.44 -7.97
CA GLN A 193 27.69 6.10 -6.81
C GLN A 193 29.17 6.20 -7.18
N ASP A 194 30.01 6.76 -6.31
CA ASP A 194 31.46 6.68 -6.44
C ASP A 194 31.97 5.22 -6.49
N ILE A 195 32.88 4.93 -7.43
CA ILE A 195 33.46 3.59 -7.61
C ILE A 195 34.24 3.11 -6.36
N SER A 196 34.69 4.05 -5.53
CA SER A 196 35.44 3.80 -4.29
C SER A 196 34.60 3.13 -3.20
N LYS A 197 33.27 3.11 -3.35
CA LYS A 197 32.35 2.43 -2.45
C LYS A 197 31.96 1.05 -2.99
N GLN A 198 31.52 0.19 -2.07
CA GLN A 198 30.97 -1.11 -2.42
C GLN A 198 29.71 -0.93 -3.28
N PRO A 199 29.50 -1.76 -4.32
CA PRO A 199 28.28 -1.73 -5.12
C PRO A 199 27.02 -1.90 -4.26
N LEU A 200 25.90 -1.39 -4.75
CA LEU A 200 24.59 -1.54 -4.10
C LEU A 200 23.97 -2.90 -4.44
N GLU A 201 24.62 -3.98 -3.99
CA GLU A 201 24.07 -5.33 -4.07
C GLU A 201 22.88 -5.50 -3.13
N GLU A 202 21.83 -6.18 -3.56
CA GLU A 202 20.62 -6.40 -2.76
C GLU A 202 20.99 -7.06 -1.42
N TYR A 203 20.54 -6.48 -0.31
CA TYR A 203 20.87 -6.89 1.08
C TYR A 203 22.34 -6.70 1.50
N GLY A 204 23.17 -6.05 0.68
CA GLY A 204 24.53 -5.67 1.04
C GLY A 204 24.59 -4.46 1.98
N PRO A 205 25.69 -4.23 2.72
CA PRO A 205 25.78 -3.13 3.69
C PRO A 205 25.54 -1.74 3.08
N SER A 206 26.11 -1.45 1.92
CA SER A 206 25.90 -0.16 1.23
C SER A 206 24.47 0.01 0.71
N TYR A 207 23.82 -1.09 0.32
CA TYR A 207 22.40 -1.07 -0.05
C TYR A 207 21.52 -0.79 1.17
N GLU A 208 21.79 -1.41 2.32
CA GLU A 208 21.03 -1.16 3.54
C GLU A 208 21.19 0.27 4.05
N GLU A 209 22.40 0.83 4.02
CA GLU A 209 22.66 2.23 4.33
C GLU A 209 21.87 3.18 3.40
N PHE A 210 21.94 2.95 2.09
CA PHE A 210 21.16 3.69 1.10
C PHE A 210 19.66 3.58 1.36
N LEU A 211 19.17 2.37 1.61
CA LEU A 211 17.75 2.10 1.83
C LEU A 211 17.25 2.75 3.12
N GLN A 212 18.06 2.82 4.17
CA GLN A 212 17.71 3.51 5.41
C GLN A 212 17.50 5.01 5.18
N VAL A 213 18.40 5.66 4.44
CA VAL A 213 18.27 7.07 4.07
C VAL A 213 17.03 7.29 3.21
N VAL A 214 16.84 6.51 2.14
CA VAL A 214 15.66 6.65 1.27
C VAL A 214 14.36 6.38 2.04
N ARG A 215 14.37 5.49 3.03
CA ARG A 215 13.22 5.28 3.91
C ARG A 215 12.98 6.49 4.82
N ALA A 216 14.01 7.04 5.44
CA ALA A 216 13.88 8.20 6.32
C ALA A 216 13.30 9.41 5.57
N GLU A 217 13.85 9.71 4.39
CA GLU A 217 13.51 10.92 3.64
C GLU A 217 12.32 10.71 2.69
N GLY A 218 12.22 9.53 2.09
CA GLY A 218 11.26 9.23 1.03
C GLY A 218 9.90 8.68 1.47
N SER A 219 9.68 8.46 2.79
CA SER A 219 8.42 7.87 3.28
C SER A 219 7.23 8.84 3.32
N ARG A 220 7.45 10.15 3.30
CA ARG A 220 6.39 11.17 3.50
C ARG A 220 6.20 12.09 2.29
N ALA A 221 6.58 11.61 1.10
CA ALA A 221 6.46 12.32 -0.17
C ALA A 221 6.85 13.83 -0.09
N PRO A 222 8.06 14.19 0.42
CA PRO A 222 8.50 15.58 0.45
C PRO A 222 8.61 16.18 -0.95
N THR A 223 8.90 17.48 -1.03
CA THR A 223 9.18 18.10 -2.32
C THR A 223 10.40 17.45 -2.97
N MET A 224 10.44 17.39 -4.31
CA MET A 224 11.47 16.62 -5.00
C MET A 224 12.87 17.18 -4.80
N LEU A 225 12.98 18.51 -4.73
CA LEU A 225 14.25 19.17 -4.45
C LEU A 225 14.77 18.81 -3.06
N VAL A 226 13.88 18.83 -2.04
CA VAL A 226 14.24 18.47 -0.66
C VAL A 226 14.71 17.02 -0.59
N LEU A 227 13.97 16.10 -1.20
CA LEU A 227 14.34 14.68 -1.20
C LEU A 227 15.71 14.44 -1.86
N ALA A 228 15.95 15.06 -3.01
CA ALA A 228 17.24 14.94 -3.70
C ALA A 228 18.38 15.49 -2.84
N ALA A 229 18.20 16.70 -2.27
CA ALA A 229 19.20 17.32 -1.42
C ALA A 229 19.50 16.50 -0.16
N GLN A 230 18.48 15.95 0.49
CA GLN A 230 18.67 15.14 1.70
C GLN A 230 19.38 13.81 1.42
N ILE A 231 19.10 13.16 0.27
CA ILE A 231 19.81 11.94 -0.13
C ILE A 231 21.29 12.25 -0.43
N ASP A 232 21.55 13.34 -1.15
CA ASP A 232 22.90 13.81 -1.50
C ASP A 232 23.72 14.17 -0.24
N GLU A 233 23.12 14.89 0.71
CA GLU A 233 23.75 15.28 1.97
C GLU A 233 23.97 14.10 2.93
N ALA A 234 23.06 13.12 2.94
CA ALA A 234 23.15 11.99 3.85
C ALA A 234 24.20 10.95 3.43
N ILE A 235 24.55 10.88 2.13
CA ILE A 235 25.48 9.88 1.61
C ILE A 235 26.42 10.52 0.58
N ASP A 236 27.59 10.98 1.01
CA ASP A 236 28.60 11.67 0.18
C ASP A 236 28.91 11.00 -1.17
N SER A 237 28.83 9.67 -1.21
CA SER A 237 29.15 8.90 -2.41
C SER A 237 28.00 8.76 -3.41
N ILE A 238 26.78 9.18 -3.05
CA ILE A 238 25.57 9.05 -3.87
C ILE A 238 25.12 10.42 -4.38
N HIS A 239 24.95 10.52 -5.70
CA HIS A 239 24.74 11.77 -6.40
C HIS A 239 23.45 11.67 -7.23
N PRO A 240 22.29 12.13 -6.71
CA PRO A 240 21.03 12.14 -7.44
C PRO A 240 21.12 12.90 -8.77
N LYS A 241 20.59 12.32 -9.85
CA LYS A 241 20.59 12.93 -11.19
C LYS A 241 19.20 13.26 -11.69
N MET A 242 18.25 12.35 -11.47
CA MET A 242 16.86 12.55 -11.82
C MET A 242 16.00 11.93 -10.74
N LEU A 243 14.93 12.63 -10.40
CA LEU A 243 13.95 12.17 -9.43
C LEU A 243 12.57 12.43 -10.00
N LYS A 244 11.74 11.39 -10.03
CA LYS A 244 10.36 11.44 -10.51
C LYS A 244 9.44 10.93 -9.42
N ARG A 245 8.26 11.55 -9.32
CA ARG A 245 7.17 11.09 -8.47
C ARG A 245 5.90 10.96 -9.28
N ILE A 246 5.26 9.81 -9.13
CA ILE A 246 3.95 9.49 -9.69
C ILE A 246 2.98 9.51 -8.52
N CYS A 247 2.04 10.45 -8.54
CA CYS A 247 0.94 10.51 -7.59
C CYS A 247 -0.22 9.67 -8.14
N ILE A 248 -0.77 8.78 -7.32
CA ILE A 248 -2.00 8.05 -7.66
C ILE A 248 -3.15 8.80 -6.98
N GLY A 249 -4.01 9.42 -7.79
CA GLY A 249 -5.15 10.21 -7.33
C GLY A 249 -5.04 11.70 -7.62
N PRO A 250 -5.99 12.51 -7.11
CA PRO A 250 -7.13 12.10 -6.28
C PRO A 250 -8.17 11.29 -7.04
N LEU A 251 -8.99 10.53 -6.32
CA LEU A 251 -10.15 9.84 -6.86
C LEU A 251 -11.41 10.66 -6.56
N TYR A 252 -11.96 11.29 -7.60
CA TYR A 252 -13.27 11.95 -7.52
C TYR A 252 -14.31 11.07 -8.21
N ALA A 253 -15.34 10.66 -7.47
CA ALA A 253 -16.46 9.90 -8.00
C ALA A 253 -17.73 10.19 -7.20
N ASN A 254 -18.89 10.24 -7.86
CA ASN A 254 -20.16 10.58 -7.22
C ASN A 254 -20.51 9.67 -6.03
N VAL A 255 -20.16 8.38 -6.10
CA VAL A 255 -20.32 7.45 -4.97
C VAL A 255 -19.67 7.93 -3.68
N LEU A 256 -18.59 8.71 -3.76
CA LEU A 256 -17.89 9.25 -2.59
C LEU A 256 -18.67 10.39 -1.93
N PHE A 257 -19.66 10.98 -2.60
CA PHE A 257 -20.37 12.18 -2.17
C PHE A 257 -21.89 11.98 -1.99
N GLU A 258 -22.48 10.95 -2.57
CA GLU A 258 -23.94 10.70 -2.53
C GLU A 258 -24.41 9.85 -1.33
N GLY A 259 -23.51 9.39 -0.45
CA GLY A 259 -23.81 8.54 0.71
C GLY A 259 -23.46 9.12 2.09
N GLY A 260 -23.27 10.44 2.18
CA GLY A 260 -22.97 11.18 3.42
C GLY A 260 -24.19 11.87 4.02
#